data_AF-A0A139WP13-F1
#
_entry.id   AF-A0A139WP13-F1
#
_cell.length_a   1.000
_cell.length_b   1.000
_cell.length_c   1.000
_cell.angle_alpha   90.00
_cell.angle_beta   90.00
_cell.angle_gamma   90.00
#
_symmetry.space_group_name_H-M   'P 1'
#
loop_
_entity.id
_entity.type
_entity.pdbx_description
1 polymer ?
#
loop_
_entity_poly.entity_id
_entity_poly.type
_entity_poly.pdbx_seq_one_letter_code
_entity_poly.pdbx_strand_id
1 'polypeptide(L)'
;MPSYDSQQNLSPAPGNAPPRDKKIDMKKLKTCIWRQLTGEQGTVQPTKFSTVFEQLPQLAPEMGEDLSPHLAVLSVLHLCTDENLGLEATDENGDFTITKDLN
;
A
#
# COMPACT_ATOMS: atom_id res chain seq x y z
N MET A 1 56.86 9.06 -13.03
CA MET A 1 55.69 8.24 -13.44
C MET A 1 55.58 7.07 -12.49
N PRO A 2 54.50 6.96 -11.72
CA PRO A 2 54.13 5.71 -11.06
C PRO A 2 52.85 5.13 -11.69
N SER A 3 52.93 3.85 -12.06
CA SER A 3 51.80 3.02 -12.48
C SER A 3 50.82 2.87 -11.32
N TYR A 4 49.55 3.20 -11.56
CA TYR A 4 48.43 2.76 -10.74
C TYR A 4 47.95 1.39 -11.28
N ASP A 5 48.68 0.34 -10.89
CA ASP A 5 48.09 -1.00 -10.85
C ASP A 5 47.67 -1.26 -9.41
N SER A 6 46.38 -1.12 -9.15
CA SER A 6 45.72 -1.69 -8.00
C SER A 6 44.25 -1.84 -8.37
N GLN A 7 43.96 -2.98 -9.01
CA GLN A 7 42.64 -3.59 -8.97
C GLN A 7 42.20 -3.71 -7.50
N GLN A 8 41.50 -2.68 -7.00
CA GLN A 8 40.65 -2.81 -5.84
C GLN A 8 39.41 -3.59 -6.27
N ASN A 9 39.60 -4.90 -6.37
CA ASN A 9 38.55 -5.89 -6.27
C ASN A 9 38.03 -5.81 -4.82
N LEU A 10 37.16 -4.83 -4.54
CA LEU A 10 36.36 -4.86 -3.33
C LEU A 10 35.31 -5.97 -3.51
N SER A 11 35.68 -7.17 -3.09
CA SER A 11 34.73 -8.19 -2.68
C SER A 11 33.69 -7.53 -1.75
N PRO A 12 32.38 -7.63 -2.03
CA PRO A 12 31.39 -7.11 -1.10
C PRO A 12 31.50 -7.89 0.21
N ALA A 13 31.60 -7.15 1.33
CA ALA A 13 31.63 -7.74 2.67
C ALA A 13 30.43 -8.68 2.89
N PRO A 14 30.63 -9.88 3.46
CA PRO A 14 29.55 -10.81 3.76
C PRO A 14 28.77 -10.27 4.96
N GLY A 15 27.77 -9.43 4.73
CA GLY A 15 26.97 -8.88 5.82
C GLY A 15 26.01 -7.76 5.43
N ASN A 16 26.26 -7.07 4.33
CA ASN A 16 25.34 -6.06 3.81
C ASN A 16 24.60 -6.62 2.61
N ALA A 17 23.65 -7.53 2.86
CA ALA A 17 22.58 -7.69 1.89
C ALA A 17 21.91 -6.32 1.73
N PRO A 18 21.62 -5.85 0.50
CA PRO A 18 20.72 -4.71 0.35
C PRO A 18 19.43 -5.04 1.12
N PRO A 19 18.78 -4.06 1.78
CA PRO A 19 17.45 -4.29 2.31
C PRO A 19 16.66 -4.92 1.17
N ARG A 20 16.11 -6.11 1.42
CA ARG A 20 15.28 -6.77 0.41
C ARG A 20 14.13 -5.80 0.18
N ASP A 21 14.15 -5.08 -0.94
CA ASP A 21 13.01 -4.29 -1.38
C ASP A 21 11.84 -5.26 -1.52
N LYS A 22 11.07 -5.38 -0.44
CA LYS A 22 9.85 -6.17 -0.41
C LYS A 22 8.88 -5.40 -1.29
N LYS A 23 8.81 -5.80 -2.56
CA LYS A 23 7.83 -5.27 -3.50
C LYS A 23 6.45 -5.63 -2.97
N ILE A 24 5.76 -4.66 -2.40
CA ILE A 24 4.34 -4.79 -2.06
C ILE A 24 3.59 -4.98 -3.37
N ASP A 25 2.84 -6.07 -3.47
CA ASP A 25 2.01 -6.34 -4.63
C ASP A 25 0.79 -5.41 -4.60
N MET A 26 0.92 -4.27 -5.27
CA MET A 26 -0.10 -3.24 -5.35
C MET A 26 -1.44 -3.78 -5.86
N LYS A 27 -1.43 -4.81 -6.74
CA LYS A 27 -2.67 -5.42 -7.23
C LYS A 27 -3.37 -6.17 -6.12
N LYS A 28 -2.65 -7.03 -5.38
CA LYS A 28 -3.22 -7.74 -4.23
C LYS A 28 -3.77 -6.77 -3.19
N LEU A 29 -3.02 -5.71 -2.89
CA LEU A 29 -3.43 -4.68 -1.94
C LEU A 29 -4.76 -4.03 -2.35
N LYS A 30 -4.85 -3.56 -3.60
CA LYS A 30 -6.10 -3.01 -4.16
C LYS A 30 -7.23 -4.03 -4.10
N THR A 31 -7.00 -5.30 -4.46
CA THR A 31 -8.03 -6.35 -4.41
C THR A 31 -8.51 -6.65 -2.98
N CYS A 32 -7.63 -6.60 -1.98
CA CYS A 32 -8.01 -6.77 -0.58
C CYS A 32 -8.88 -5.60 -0.10
N ILE A 33 -8.45 -4.36 -0.34
CA ILE A 33 -9.22 -3.16 0.00
C ILE A 33 -10.57 -3.18 -0.73
N TRP A 34 -10.58 -3.53 -2.01
CA TRP A 34 -11.79 -3.63 -2.81
C TRP A 34 -12.77 -4.65 -2.26
N ARG A 35 -12.31 -5.87 -1.96
CA ARG A 35 -13.17 -6.92 -1.35
C ARG A 35 -13.76 -6.46 -0.02
N GLN A 36 -12.99 -5.70 0.75
CA GLN A 36 -13.45 -5.13 2.00
C GLN A 36 -14.53 -4.06 1.76
N LEU A 37 -14.35 -3.19 0.77
CA LEU A 37 -15.31 -2.14 0.41
C LEU A 37 -16.61 -2.71 -0.18
N THR A 38 -16.53 -3.71 -1.06
CA THR A 38 -17.71 -4.28 -1.75
C THR A 38 -18.43 -5.37 -0.96
N GLY A 39 -17.76 -5.97 0.03
CA GLY A 39 -18.21 -7.19 0.70
C GLY A 39 -18.56 -8.31 -0.29
N GLU A 40 -19.52 -9.15 0.09
CA GLU A 40 -20.02 -10.26 -0.74
C GLU A 40 -21.03 -9.81 -1.82
N GLN A 41 -21.59 -8.60 -1.69
CA GLN A 41 -22.69 -8.12 -2.53
C GLN A 41 -22.24 -7.25 -3.72
N GLY A 42 -20.93 -7.01 -3.88
CA GLY A 42 -20.42 -6.19 -4.99
C GLY A 42 -20.79 -4.70 -4.90
N THR A 43 -21.39 -4.28 -3.78
CA THR A 43 -21.82 -2.90 -3.55
C THR A 43 -20.86 -2.25 -2.58
N VAL A 44 -20.22 -1.17 -3.01
CA VAL A 44 -19.27 -0.43 -2.17
C VAL A 44 -20.03 0.20 -1.01
N GLN A 45 -19.74 -0.26 0.19
CA GLN A 45 -20.30 0.28 1.42
C GLN A 45 -19.46 1.46 1.92
N PRO A 46 -20.10 2.53 2.41
CA PRO A 46 -19.39 3.66 2.98
C PRO A 46 -18.54 3.19 4.16
N THR A 47 -17.22 3.22 4.00
CA THR A 47 -16.28 2.68 5.00
C THR A 47 -15.19 3.70 5.31
N LYS A 48 -14.88 3.87 6.60
CA LYS A 48 -13.78 4.75 7.03
C LYS A 48 -12.42 4.16 6.68
N PHE A 49 -11.47 5.00 6.31
CA PHE A 49 -10.12 4.58 5.99
C PHE A 49 -9.42 3.95 7.19
N SER A 50 -9.63 4.46 8.40
CA SER A 50 -9.13 3.84 9.63
C SER A 50 -9.52 2.36 9.74
N THR A 51 -10.80 2.03 9.52
CA THR A 51 -11.30 0.65 9.52
C THR A 51 -10.68 -0.21 8.42
N VAL A 52 -10.50 0.37 7.22
CA VAL A 52 -9.80 -0.29 6.11
C VAL A 52 -8.37 -0.61 6.51
N PHE A 53 -7.66 0.37 7.06
CA PHE A 53 -6.26 0.27 7.46
C PHE A 53 -6.06 -0.72 8.61
N GLU A 54 -6.95 -0.77 9.61
CA GLU A 54 -6.87 -1.73 10.72
C GLU A 54 -7.11 -3.19 10.30
N GLN A 55 -7.96 -3.42 9.29
CA GLN A 55 -8.24 -4.76 8.78
C GLN A 55 -7.26 -5.19 7.67
N LEU A 56 -6.56 -4.25 7.06
CA LEU A 56 -5.54 -4.49 6.05
C LEU A 56 -4.43 -5.45 6.48
N PRO A 57 -3.77 -5.29 7.65
CA PRO A 57 -2.77 -6.24 8.12
C PRO A 57 -3.38 -7.61 8.50
N GLN A 58 -4.68 -7.68 8.79
CA GLN A 58 -5.36 -8.96 9.04
C GLN A 58 -5.63 -9.73 7.73
N LEU A 59 -5.97 -9.01 6.65
CA LEU A 59 -6.19 -9.60 5.33
C LEU A 59 -4.89 -9.94 4.61
N ALA A 60 -3.84 -9.16 4.85
CA ALA A 60 -2.54 -9.29 4.21
C ALA A 60 -1.41 -9.27 5.25
N PRO A 61 -1.31 -10.29 6.12
CA PRO A 61 -0.28 -10.35 7.16
C PRO A 61 1.14 -10.36 6.58
N GLU A 62 1.32 -10.87 5.35
CA GLU A 62 2.58 -10.85 4.61
C GLU A 62 3.02 -9.43 4.18
N MET A 63 2.08 -8.48 4.07
CA MET A 63 2.31 -7.10 3.66
C MET A 63 2.15 -6.10 4.81
N GLY A 64 1.41 -6.46 5.86
CA GLY A 64 1.07 -5.58 6.99
C GLY A 64 2.27 -5.05 7.77
N GLU A 65 3.38 -5.80 7.85
CA GLU A 65 4.61 -5.34 8.52
C GLU A 65 5.33 -4.22 7.75
N ASP A 66 5.15 -4.14 6.43
CA ASP A 66 5.76 -3.13 5.56
C ASP A 66 4.72 -2.10 5.05
N LEU A 67 3.46 -2.27 5.42
CA LEU A 67 2.35 -1.44 4.93
C LEU A 67 2.35 -0.07 5.63
N SER A 68 3.03 0.89 5.02
CA SER A 68 2.95 2.28 5.46
C SER A 68 1.55 2.85 5.20
N PRO A 69 1.03 3.73 6.08
CA PRO A 69 -0.25 4.41 5.87
C PRO A 69 -0.31 5.16 4.53
N HIS A 70 0.81 5.72 4.09
CA HIS A 70 0.96 6.37 2.78
C HIS A 70 0.67 5.42 1.60
N LEU A 71 1.08 4.15 1.68
CA LEU A 71 0.83 3.15 0.62
C LEU A 71 -0.63 2.71 0.60
N ALA A 72 -1.27 2.61 1.77
CA ALA A 72 -2.70 2.32 1.86
C ALA A 72 -3.52 3.47 1.24
N VAL A 73 -3.22 4.72 1.58
CA VAL A 73 -3.87 5.90 0.98
C VAL A 73 -3.67 5.91 -0.54
N LEU A 74 -2.45 5.70 -1.03
CA LEU A 74 -2.16 5.65 -2.47
C LEU A 74 -2.97 4.55 -3.17
N SER A 75 -3.10 3.38 -2.55
CA SER A 75 -3.88 2.27 -3.09
C SER A 75 -5.37 2.59 -3.17
N VAL A 76 -5.90 3.24 -2.14
CA VAL A 76 -7.28 3.73 -2.12
C VAL A 76 -7.50 4.78 -3.20
N LEU A 77 -6.60 5.75 -3.37
CA LEU A 77 -6.68 6.76 -4.44
C LEU A 77 -6.70 6.13 -5.84
N HIS A 78 -5.87 5.10 -6.05
CA HIS A 78 -5.92 4.34 -7.29
C HIS A 78 -7.25 3.61 -7.48
N LEU A 79 -7.80 3.01 -6.43
CA LEU A 79 -9.14 2.40 -6.47
C LEU A 79 -10.24 3.43 -6.74
N CYS A 80 -10.15 4.62 -6.17
CA CYS A 80 -11.08 5.72 -6.47
C CYS A 80 -11.07 6.07 -7.95
N THR A 81 -9.91 6.04 -8.58
CA THR A 81 -9.76 6.30 -10.02
C THR A 81 -10.23 5.12 -10.88
N ASP A 82 -9.86 3.89 -10.52
CA ASP A 82 -10.21 2.67 -11.27
C ASP A 82 -11.73 2.39 -11.21
N GLU A 83 -12.34 2.55 -10.03
CA GLU A 83 -13.69 2.07 -9.72
C GLU A 83 -14.72 3.22 -9.51
N ASN A 84 -14.33 4.47 -9.77
CA ASN A 84 -15.15 5.67 -9.53
C ASN A 84 -15.67 5.75 -8.09
N LEU A 85 -14.75 5.73 -7.12
CA LEU A 85 -15.09 5.94 -5.71
C LEU A 85 -14.91 7.39 -5.32
N GLY A 86 -15.84 7.88 -4.51
CA GLY A 86 -15.75 9.16 -3.81
C GLY A 86 -14.93 9.01 -2.53
N LEU A 87 -14.19 10.06 -2.19
CA LEU A 87 -13.56 10.23 -0.90
C LEU A 87 -14.19 11.44 -0.22
N GLU A 88 -14.89 11.18 0.87
CA GLU A 88 -15.48 12.23 1.69
C GLU A 88 -14.60 12.43 2.92
N ALA A 89 -14.03 13.63 3.06
CA ALA A 89 -13.31 14.00 4.27
C ALA A 89 -14.31 14.11 5.43
N THR A 90 -13.98 13.47 6.55
CA THR A 90 -14.81 13.54 7.76
C THR A 90 -14.29 14.68 8.63
N ASP A 91 -15.19 15.40 9.32
CA ASP A 91 -14.81 16.42 10.32
C ASP A 91 -13.98 15.83 11.49
N GLU A 92 -13.99 14.50 11.65
CA GLU A 92 -13.08 13.77 12.54
C GLU A 92 -11.65 13.85 11.98
N ASN A 93 -10.92 14.84 12.51
CA ASN A 93 -9.53 15.22 12.23
C ASN A 93 -8.59 14.07 11.79
N GLY A 94 -8.56 13.78 10.49
CA GLY A 94 -7.59 12.87 9.86
C GLY A 94 -8.16 11.60 9.22
N ASP A 95 -9.47 11.38 9.24
CA ASP A 95 -10.10 10.22 8.60
C ASP A 95 -10.97 10.61 7.40
N PHE A 96 -11.06 9.71 6.42
CA PHE A 96 -11.89 9.89 5.24
C PHE A 96 -12.75 8.66 5.01
N THR A 97 -13.97 8.88 4.57
CA THR A 97 -14.92 7.83 4.23
C THR A 97 -14.87 7.58 2.74
N ILE A 98 -14.70 6.31 2.36
CA ILE A 98 -14.69 5.86 0.98
C ILE A 98 -16.12 5.47 0.62
N THR A 99 -16.70 6.14 -0.36
CA THR A 99 -18.08 5.93 -0.82
C THR A 99 -18.09 5.66 -2.32
N LYS A 100 -19.14 5.02 -2.85
CA LYS A 100 -19.28 4.92 -4.30
C LYS A 100 -19.77 6.25 -4.84
N ASP A 101 -19.07 6.81 -5.82
CA ASP A 101 -19.58 7.96 -6.54
C ASP A 101 -20.74 7.47 -7.43
N LEU A 102 -21.96 7.79 -7.04
CA LEU A 102 -23.18 7.55 -7.81
C LEU A 102 -23.36 8.73 -8.77
N ASN A 103 -22.57 8.77 -9.83
CA ASN A 103 -22.84 9.66 -10.96
C ASN A 103 -23.83 9.01 -11.94
#